data_AF-A0A847HY77-F1
#
_entry.id   AF-A0A847HY77-F1
#
_cell.length_a   1.000
_cell.length_b   1.000
_cell.length_c   1.000
_cell.angle_alpha   90.00
_cell.angle_beta   90.00
_cell.angle_gamma   90.00
#
_symmetry.space_group_name_H-M   'P 1'
#
loop_
_entity.id
_entity.type
_entity.pdbx_description
1 polymer ?
#
loop_
_entity_poly.entity_id
_entity_poly.type
_entity_poly.pdbx_seq_one_letter_code
_entity_poly.pdbx_strand_id
1 'polypeptide(L)'
;GLRQVFDGLGLAFEVVDDEVRVVRGPVLERLGRRLAIEEVRTLQQLATHKWSDLDPKWRQLQFRGVKDANAAATLQNAIAGVIAANAVRQLEAATQSLNWLWTPQDTSILVYSQAEDVWSRLQRPISLNYHGLRLDDLLIDLGERIGVTILFESGVLERIQADDRAVDLVHQNTTVLQTLERICGATHTCFEVQDYGVLIAMPADSERPGLRTPPAPPAVECRVVAILRVPVGDDGTTVDFPFYEHNVPPEFRRLLEQKLPVVIDELRKGS
;
A
#
# COMPACT_ATOMS: atom_id res chain seq x y z
N GLY A 1 -16.21 -23.30 13.93
CA GLY A 1 -17.22 -22.86 12.93
C GLY A 1 -16.53 -22.59 11.60
N LEU A 2 -17.24 -22.66 10.47
CA LEU A 2 -16.68 -22.56 9.10
C LEU A 2 -15.63 -21.43 8.92
N ARG A 3 -15.89 -20.26 9.51
CA ARG A 3 -14.98 -19.10 9.52
C ARG A 3 -13.57 -19.40 10.02
N GLN A 4 -13.46 -20.24 11.05
CA GLN A 4 -12.17 -20.64 11.63
C GLN A 4 -11.34 -21.49 10.66
N VAL A 5 -12.01 -22.33 9.86
CA VAL A 5 -11.35 -23.15 8.83
C VAL A 5 -10.81 -22.24 7.74
N PHE A 6 -11.59 -21.24 7.31
CA PHE A 6 -11.14 -20.27 6.31
C PHE A 6 -10.00 -19.39 6.82
N ASP A 7 -10.09 -18.87 8.05
CA ASP A 7 -9.00 -18.11 8.68
C ASP A 7 -7.69 -18.95 8.70
N GLY A 8 -7.77 -20.26 9.00
CA GLY A 8 -6.62 -21.17 9.00
C GLY A 8 -6.03 -21.49 7.62
N LEU A 9 -6.75 -21.17 6.55
CA LEU A 9 -6.31 -21.29 5.16
C LEU A 9 -5.94 -19.93 4.54
N GLY A 10 -6.03 -18.83 5.32
CA GLY A 10 -5.87 -17.48 4.81
C GLY A 10 -6.97 -17.05 3.84
N LEU A 11 -8.13 -17.72 3.86
CA LEU A 11 -9.29 -17.42 3.03
C LEU A 11 -10.27 -16.53 3.79
N ALA A 12 -11.04 -15.74 3.04
CA ALA A 12 -12.19 -15.00 3.55
C ALA A 12 -13.45 -15.51 2.85
N PHE A 13 -14.60 -15.27 3.48
CA PHE A 13 -15.87 -15.44 2.80
C PHE A 13 -16.61 -14.11 2.81
N GLU A 14 -17.26 -13.83 1.70
CA GLU A 14 -18.08 -12.65 1.49
C GLU A 14 -19.46 -13.12 1.04
N VAL A 15 -20.49 -12.47 1.55
CA VAL A 15 -21.87 -12.73 1.12
C VAL A 15 -22.19 -11.67 0.09
N VAL A 16 -22.34 -12.08 -1.17
CA VAL A 16 -22.68 -11.20 -2.30
C VAL A 16 -24.01 -11.71 -2.84
N ASP A 17 -25.03 -10.85 -2.77
CA ASP A 17 -26.42 -11.21 -3.04
C ASP A 17 -26.87 -12.40 -2.16
N ASP A 18 -27.28 -13.50 -2.78
CA ASP A 18 -27.70 -14.74 -2.11
C ASP A 18 -26.60 -15.83 -2.13
N GLU A 19 -25.35 -15.47 -2.45
CA GLU A 19 -24.23 -16.41 -2.58
C GLU A 19 -23.12 -16.15 -1.55
N VAL A 20 -22.54 -17.23 -1.02
CA VAL A 20 -21.31 -17.16 -0.22
C VAL A 20 -20.13 -17.39 -1.15
N ARG A 21 -19.34 -16.34 -1.39
CA ARG A 21 -18.11 -16.41 -2.18
C ARG A 21 -16.91 -16.60 -1.27
N VAL A 22 -16.07 -17.56 -1.60
CA VAL A 22 -14.79 -17.76 -0.93
C VAL A 22 -13.73 -17.00 -1.72
N VAL A 23 -13.17 -15.98 -1.10
CA VAL A 23 -12.14 -15.11 -1.68
C VAL A 23 -10.83 -15.27 -0.93
N ARG A 24 -9.77 -14.69 -1.48
CA ARG A 24 -8.47 -14.64 -0.79
C ARG A 24 -8.61 -13.71 0.41
N GLY A 25 -8.13 -14.11 1.57
CA GLY A 25 -8.02 -13.21 2.71
C GLY A 25 -6.81 -12.27 2.55
N PRO A 26 -6.73 -11.21 3.37
CA PRO A 26 -5.67 -10.20 3.27
C PRO A 26 -4.25 -10.78 3.29
N VAL A 27 -4.02 -11.84 4.08
CA VAL A 27 -2.72 -12.52 4.17
C VAL A 27 -2.31 -13.15 2.83
N LEU A 28 -3.25 -13.75 2.10
CA LEU A 28 -2.96 -14.37 0.80
C LEU A 28 -2.72 -13.33 -0.29
N GLU A 29 -3.45 -12.21 -0.24
CA GLU A 29 -3.26 -11.10 -1.19
C GLU A 29 -1.87 -10.48 -1.06
N ARG A 30 -1.41 -10.26 0.18
CA ARG A 30 -0.06 -9.77 0.51
C ARG A 30 1.04 -10.72 0.05
N LEU A 31 0.83 -12.03 0.22
CA LEU A 31 1.82 -13.03 -0.20
C LEU A 31 1.97 -13.08 -1.73
N GLY A 32 0.88 -12.93 -2.49
CA GLY A 32 0.92 -12.96 -3.96
C GLY A 32 1.37 -14.30 -4.57
N ARG A 33 1.48 -15.35 -3.75
CA ARG A 33 1.86 -16.71 -4.15
C ARG A 33 1.06 -17.74 -3.37
N ARG A 34 1.22 -19.01 -3.74
CA ARG A 34 0.68 -20.13 -2.96
C ARG A 34 1.39 -20.22 -1.61
N LEU A 35 0.63 -20.51 -0.56
CA LEU A 35 1.17 -20.81 0.76
C LEU A 35 2.02 -22.08 0.70
N ALA A 36 3.15 -22.06 1.38
CA ALA A 36 3.90 -23.26 1.72
C ALA A 36 3.16 -24.05 2.81
N ILE A 37 3.43 -25.35 2.90
CA ILE A 37 2.78 -26.24 3.89
C ILE A 37 3.01 -25.74 5.32
N GLU A 38 4.22 -25.28 5.65
CA GLU A 38 4.53 -24.76 6.99
C GLU A 38 3.78 -23.46 7.29
N GLU A 39 3.59 -22.60 6.29
CA GLU A 39 2.80 -21.36 6.45
C GLU A 39 1.31 -21.66 6.69
N VAL A 40 0.76 -22.68 6.02
CA VAL A 40 -0.60 -23.18 6.30
C VAL A 40 -0.68 -23.68 7.73
N ARG A 41 0.31 -24.43 8.23
CA ARG A 41 0.32 -24.90 9.63
C ARG A 41 0.39 -23.72 10.60
N THR A 42 1.24 -22.72 10.34
CA THR A 42 1.30 -21.49 11.13
C THR A 42 -0.07 -20.82 11.18
N LEU A 43 -0.73 -20.61 10.04
CA LEU A 43 -2.08 -20.01 9.98
C LEU A 43 -3.13 -20.86 10.71
N GLN A 44 -3.11 -22.18 10.59
CA GLN A 44 -4.00 -23.07 11.32
C GLN A 44 -3.83 -22.93 12.83
N GLN A 45 -2.59 -22.83 13.32
CA GLN A 45 -2.32 -22.65 14.74
C GLN A 45 -2.83 -21.31 15.25
N LEU A 46 -2.60 -20.24 14.48
CA LEU A 46 -3.13 -18.91 14.77
C LEU A 46 -4.66 -18.85 14.71
N ALA A 47 -5.30 -19.61 13.82
CA ALA A 47 -6.76 -19.62 13.69
C ALA A 47 -7.43 -20.46 14.80
N THR A 48 -6.71 -21.42 15.38
CA THR A 48 -7.24 -22.35 16.38
C THR A 48 -7.16 -21.80 17.80
N HIS A 49 -6.18 -20.93 18.08
CA HIS A 49 -5.90 -20.43 19.43
C HIS A 49 -6.04 -18.91 19.51
N LYS A 50 -6.19 -18.39 20.72
CA LYS A 50 -5.95 -16.97 21.01
C LYS A 50 -4.46 -16.71 21.11
N TRP A 51 -4.05 -15.47 20.89
CA TRP A 51 -2.65 -15.08 20.91
C TRP A 51 -1.95 -15.41 22.24
N SER A 52 -2.65 -15.22 23.37
CA SER A 52 -2.16 -15.55 24.72
C SER A 52 -1.83 -17.03 24.91
N ASP A 53 -2.55 -17.89 24.18
CA ASP A 53 -2.55 -19.34 24.39
C ASP A 53 -1.63 -20.06 23.38
N LEU A 54 -0.99 -19.31 22.47
CA LEU A 54 -0.07 -19.87 21.48
C LEU A 54 1.21 -20.39 22.13
N ASP A 55 1.67 -21.56 21.68
CA ASP A 55 3.03 -22.02 21.96
C ASP A 55 4.04 -20.94 21.54
N PRO A 56 5.04 -20.59 22.39
CA PRO A 56 6.09 -19.62 22.07
C PRO A 56 6.74 -19.80 20.69
N LYS A 57 6.83 -21.04 20.18
CA LYS A 57 7.41 -21.29 18.85
C LYS A 57 6.63 -20.64 17.71
N TRP A 58 5.31 -20.50 17.83
CA TRP A 58 4.44 -19.86 16.82
C TRP A 58 4.35 -18.34 17.00
N ARG A 59 4.98 -17.80 18.04
CA ARG A 59 5.05 -16.35 18.33
C ARG A 59 6.38 -15.72 17.91
N GLN A 60 7.13 -16.40 17.04
CA GLN A 60 8.37 -15.85 16.49
C GLN A 60 8.05 -14.72 15.52
N LEU A 61 8.27 -13.49 15.96
CA LEU A 61 8.05 -12.28 15.18
C LEU A 61 9.36 -11.81 14.55
N GLN A 62 9.30 -11.46 13.26
CA GLN A 62 10.36 -10.74 12.55
C GLN A 62 9.81 -9.40 12.09
N PHE A 63 10.63 -8.35 12.11
CA PHE A 63 10.22 -7.01 11.72
C PHE A 63 11.05 -6.51 10.54
N ARG A 64 10.42 -5.91 9.53
CA ARG A 64 11.09 -5.31 8.36
C ARG A 64 10.50 -3.93 8.04
N GLY A 65 11.36 -2.94 7.85
CA GLY A 65 10.94 -1.57 7.49
C GLY A 65 10.07 -0.84 8.53
N VAL A 66 9.89 -1.42 9.72
CA VAL A 66 9.20 -0.78 10.85
C VAL A 66 10.19 0.12 11.59
N LYS A 67 9.87 1.41 11.70
CA LYS A 67 10.74 2.43 12.32
C LYS A 67 10.71 2.45 13.85
N ASP A 68 9.79 1.71 14.47
CA ASP A 68 9.64 1.64 15.92
C ASP A 68 10.74 0.77 16.55
N ALA A 69 11.59 1.38 17.40
CA ALA A 69 12.66 0.69 18.11
C ALA A 69 12.15 -0.40 19.07
N ASN A 70 10.90 -0.29 19.53
CA ASN A 70 10.25 -1.24 20.43
C ASN A 70 9.10 -1.99 19.73
N ALA A 71 9.18 -2.20 18.42
CA ALA A 71 8.10 -2.75 17.59
C ALA A 71 7.43 -4.01 18.18
N ALA A 72 8.22 -4.92 18.76
CA ALA A 72 7.70 -6.12 19.41
C ALA A 72 6.80 -5.82 20.61
N ALA A 73 7.23 -4.92 21.50
CA ALA A 73 6.43 -4.53 22.67
C ALA A 73 5.18 -3.75 22.25
N THR A 74 5.32 -2.83 21.29
CA THR A 74 4.20 -2.08 20.72
C THR A 74 3.13 -3.00 20.12
N LEU A 75 3.55 -4.01 19.34
CA LEU A 75 2.63 -4.99 18.77
C LEU A 75 1.95 -5.84 19.85
N GLN A 76 2.69 -6.32 20.86
CA GLN A 76 2.11 -7.10 21.95
C GLN A 76 1.06 -6.30 22.73
N ASN A 77 1.33 -5.01 23.00
CA ASN A 77 0.39 -4.12 23.64
C ASN A 77 -0.88 -3.91 22.79
N ALA A 78 -0.71 -3.72 21.47
CA ALA A 78 -1.83 -3.61 20.55
C ALA A 78 -2.67 -4.89 20.51
N ILE A 79 -2.03 -6.07 20.44
CA ILE A 79 -2.71 -7.37 20.44
C ILE A 79 -3.48 -7.61 21.75
N ALA A 80 -2.90 -7.23 22.90
CA ALA A 80 -3.56 -7.36 24.20
C ALA A 80 -4.85 -6.53 24.30
N GLY A 81 -4.93 -5.41 23.59
CA GLY A 81 -6.13 -4.57 23.50
C GLY A 81 -7.22 -5.09 22.56
N VAL A 82 -6.92 -6.06 21.68
CA VAL A 82 -7.86 -6.55 20.68
C VAL A 82 -8.67 -7.74 21.19
N ILE A 83 -9.99 -7.56 21.24
CA ILE A 83 -10.96 -8.64 21.51
C ILE A 83 -11.38 -9.26 20.18
N ALA A 84 -10.78 -10.40 19.84
CA ALA A 84 -11.16 -11.18 18.65
C ALA A 84 -11.19 -12.69 18.94
N ALA A 85 -11.81 -13.45 18.03
CA ALA A 85 -12.07 -14.86 18.21
C ALA A 85 -10.82 -15.74 18.21
N ASN A 86 -9.77 -15.36 17.46
CA ASN A 86 -8.53 -16.12 17.28
C ASN A 86 -7.34 -15.19 17.04
N ALA A 87 -6.13 -15.75 17.09
CA ALA A 87 -4.88 -15.00 16.98
C ALA A 87 -4.68 -14.38 15.59
N VAL A 88 -5.19 -14.99 14.50
CA VAL A 88 -5.16 -14.39 13.16
C VAL A 88 -5.85 -13.03 13.17
N ARG A 89 -7.07 -12.97 13.71
CA ARG A 89 -7.86 -11.73 13.76
C ARG A 89 -7.28 -10.73 14.75
N GLN A 90 -6.74 -11.20 15.88
CA GLN A 90 -6.06 -10.33 16.85
C GLN A 90 -4.84 -9.66 16.21
N LEU A 91 -4.01 -10.44 15.52
CA LEU A 91 -2.83 -9.94 14.82
C LEU A 91 -3.21 -8.96 13.72
N GLU A 92 -4.18 -9.31 12.87
CA GLU A 92 -4.65 -8.46 11.78
C GLU A 92 -5.18 -7.10 12.26
N ALA A 93 -6.04 -7.09 13.27
CA ALA A 93 -6.57 -5.84 13.82
C ALA A 93 -5.49 -5.02 14.56
N ALA A 94 -4.58 -5.69 15.28
CA ALA A 94 -3.48 -5.01 15.96
C ALA A 94 -2.52 -4.36 14.96
N THR A 95 -2.11 -5.08 13.91
CA THR A 95 -1.23 -4.53 12.87
C THR A 95 -1.92 -3.41 12.10
N GLN A 96 -3.21 -3.53 11.79
CA GLN A 96 -3.98 -2.47 11.14
C GLN A 96 -4.02 -1.19 11.97
N SER A 97 -4.15 -1.28 13.30
CA SER A 97 -4.14 -0.10 14.19
C SER A 97 -2.79 0.63 14.21
N LEU A 98 -1.71 -0.07 13.86
CA LEU A 98 -0.34 0.45 13.82
C LEU A 98 0.09 0.85 12.39
N ASN A 99 -0.80 0.74 11.40
CA ASN A 99 -0.46 0.86 9.98
C ASN A 99 0.68 -0.09 9.54
N TRP A 100 0.72 -1.29 10.13
CA TRP A 100 1.62 -2.37 9.77
C TRP A 100 0.86 -3.50 9.09
N LEU A 101 1.60 -4.37 8.43
CA LEU A 101 1.11 -5.54 7.76
C LEU A 101 1.87 -6.77 8.26
N TRP A 102 1.32 -7.94 8.02
CA TRP A 102 1.99 -9.19 8.35
C TRP A 102 1.68 -10.30 7.36
N THR A 103 2.62 -11.24 7.28
CA THR A 103 2.51 -12.49 6.51
C THR A 103 3.19 -13.64 7.27
N PRO A 104 2.69 -14.89 7.17
CA PRO A 104 3.45 -16.04 7.63
C PRO A 104 4.67 -16.24 6.73
N GLN A 105 5.81 -16.56 7.34
CA GLN A 105 7.04 -16.91 6.64
C GLN A 105 7.65 -18.12 7.34
N ASP A 106 7.53 -19.29 6.70
CA ASP A 106 7.91 -20.58 7.26
C ASP A 106 7.22 -20.84 8.62
N THR A 107 8.01 -20.87 9.71
CA THR A 107 7.54 -21.05 11.10
C THR A 107 7.46 -19.73 11.88
N SER A 108 7.67 -18.60 11.20
CA SER A 108 7.69 -17.26 11.79
C SER A 108 6.63 -16.36 11.19
N ILE A 109 6.39 -15.22 11.83
CA ILE A 109 5.47 -14.19 11.38
C ILE A 109 6.31 -12.97 11.03
N LEU A 110 6.32 -12.59 9.76
CA LEU A 110 6.96 -11.36 9.31
C LEU A 110 5.96 -10.22 9.44
N VAL A 111 6.31 -9.20 10.21
CA VAL A 111 5.58 -7.94 10.35
C VAL A 111 6.39 -6.85 9.64
N TYR A 112 5.72 -6.03 8.84
CA TYR A 112 6.41 -5.06 8.00
C TYR A 112 5.57 -3.80 7.75
N SER A 113 6.21 -2.73 7.30
CA SER A 113 5.52 -1.47 6.99
C SER A 113 4.79 -1.53 5.65
N GLN A 114 3.87 -0.58 5.42
CA GLN A 114 3.16 -0.46 4.14
C GLN A 114 4.12 -0.21 2.96
N ALA A 115 5.11 0.68 3.12
CA ALA A 115 6.11 0.90 2.08
C ALA A 115 6.86 -0.39 1.67
N GLU A 116 7.18 -1.27 2.63
CA GLU A 116 7.77 -2.59 2.33
C GLU A 116 6.80 -3.52 1.57
N ASP A 117 5.50 -3.43 1.81
CA ASP A 117 4.49 -4.17 1.03
C ASP A 117 4.49 -3.73 -0.42
N VAL A 118 4.51 -2.41 -0.64
CA VAL A 118 4.57 -1.83 -1.99
C VAL A 118 5.85 -2.29 -2.68
N TRP A 119 7.01 -2.21 -2.02
CA TRP A 119 8.27 -2.73 -2.56
C TRP A 119 8.21 -4.21 -2.92
N SER A 120 7.65 -5.04 -2.04
CA SER A 120 7.47 -6.48 -2.29
C SER A 120 6.57 -6.76 -3.48
N ARG A 121 5.46 -6.01 -3.63
CA ARG A 121 4.53 -6.13 -4.77
C ARG A 121 5.20 -5.70 -6.08
N LEU A 122 6.04 -4.67 -6.05
CA LEU A 122 6.80 -4.23 -7.22
C LEU A 122 7.81 -5.28 -7.71
N GLN A 123 8.31 -6.15 -6.83
CA GLN A 123 9.23 -7.22 -7.20
C GLN A 123 8.53 -8.44 -7.84
N ARG A 124 7.20 -8.46 -7.89
CA ARG A 124 6.46 -9.61 -8.47
C ARG A 124 6.68 -9.71 -9.97
N PRO A 125 6.94 -10.91 -10.51
CA PRO A 125 7.08 -11.11 -11.94
C PRO A 125 5.73 -10.99 -12.64
N ILE A 126 5.72 -10.29 -13.77
CA ILE A 126 4.58 -10.10 -14.65
C ILE A 126 4.98 -10.30 -16.11
N SER A 127 3.99 -10.64 -16.93
CA SER A 127 4.11 -10.67 -18.38
C SER A 127 3.12 -9.68 -18.97
N LEU A 128 3.64 -8.78 -19.80
CA LEU A 128 2.94 -7.64 -20.35
C LEU A 128 3.05 -7.64 -21.87
N ASN A 129 1.96 -7.29 -22.54
CA ASN A 129 1.92 -7.14 -23.99
C ASN A 129 0.98 -5.98 -24.33
N TYR A 130 1.50 -4.76 -24.28
CA TYR A 130 0.79 -3.53 -24.63
C TYR A 130 1.32 -2.96 -25.93
N HIS A 131 0.41 -2.40 -26.73
CA HIS A 131 0.72 -1.74 -27.99
C HIS A 131 -0.04 -0.43 -28.08
N GLY A 132 0.69 0.67 -28.27
CA GLY A 132 0.14 2.01 -28.42
C GLY A 132 -0.74 2.47 -27.27
N LEU A 133 -0.53 1.93 -26.06
CA LEU A 133 -1.34 2.28 -24.89
C LEU A 133 -0.88 3.63 -24.33
N ARG A 134 -1.82 4.45 -23.85
CA ARG A 134 -1.46 5.70 -23.19
C ARG A 134 -0.75 5.40 -21.87
N LEU A 135 0.26 6.20 -21.55
CA LEU A 135 1.10 6.01 -20.37
C LEU A 135 0.29 5.96 -19.05
N ASP A 136 -0.72 6.81 -18.91
CA ASP A 136 -1.60 6.85 -17.75
C ASP A 136 -2.42 5.56 -17.63
N ASP A 137 -3.05 5.12 -18.72
CA ASP A 137 -3.82 3.88 -18.76
C ASP A 137 -2.93 2.65 -18.46
N LEU A 138 -1.71 2.65 -19.00
CA LEU A 138 -0.73 1.58 -18.75
C LEU A 138 -0.33 1.50 -17.28
N LEU A 139 -0.02 2.64 -16.65
CA LEU A 139 0.39 2.68 -15.26
C LEU A 139 -0.78 2.34 -14.31
N ILE A 140 -2.00 2.78 -14.63
CA ILE A 140 -3.19 2.37 -13.88
C ILE A 140 -3.39 0.85 -13.94
N ASP A 141 -3.39 0.25 -15.14
CA ASP A 141 -3.52 -1.21 -15.29
C ASP A 141 -2.37 -1.96 -14.59
N LEU A 142 -1.15 -1.41 -14.66
CA LEU A 142 0.01 -1.97 -13.94
C LEU A 142 -0.22 -1.98 -12.43
N GLY A 143 -0.73 -0.88 -11.88
CA GLY A 143 -1.08 -0.74 -10.47
C GLY A 143 -2.16 -1.73 -10.05
N GLU A 144 -3.24 -1.84 -10.81
CA GLU A 144 -4.35 -2.76 -10.55
C GLU A 144 -3.88 -4.23 -10.51
N ARG A 145 -3.01 -4.64 -11.45
CA ARG A 145 -2.47 -6.00 -11.51
C ARG A 145 -1.71 -6.43 -10.27
N ILE A 146 -1.06 -5.49 -9.57
CA ILE A 146 -0.34 -5.77 -8.32
C ILE A 146 -1.08 -5.27 -7.07
N GLY A 147 -2.23 -4.64 -7.23
CA GLY A 147 -2.98 -4.01 -6.15
C GLY A 147 -2.20 -2.89 -5.46
N VAL A 148 -1.52 -2.04 -6.25
CA VAL A 148 -0.79 -0.87 -5.76
C VAL A 148 -1.30 0.36 -6.49
N THR A 149 -1.67 1.40 -5.74
CA THR A 149 -2.10 2.66 -6.34
C THR A 149 -0.89 3.36 -6.97
N ILE A 150 -0.99 3.73 -8.25
CA ILE A 150 -0.03 4.62 -8.90
C ILE A 150 -0.60 6.02 -8.94
N LEU A 151 0.17 6.97 -8.42
CA LEU A 151 -0.18 8.37 -8.28
C LEU A 151 0.74 9.21 -9.16
N PHE A 152 0.25 10.35 -9.59
CA PHE A 152 0.98 11.27 -10.44
C PHE A 152 1.16 12.60 -9.73
N GLU A 153 2.39 13.12 -9.75
CA GLU A 153 2.64 14.52 -9.40
C GLU A 153 1.83 15.43 -10.35
N SER A 154 1.28 16.52 -9.81
CA SER A 154 0.49 17.47 -10.60
C SER A 154 1.28 18.00 -11.80
N GLY A 155 0.72 17.84 -13.00
CA GLY A 155 1.32 18.30 -14.26
C GLY A 155 2.45 17.41 -14.79
N VAL A 156 2.78 16.27 -14.16
CA VAL A 156 3.83 15.36 -14.66
C VAL A 156 3.51 14.86 -16.07
N LEU A 157 2.26 14.45 -16.33
CA LEU A 157 1.82 13.97 -17.64
C LEU A 157 1.84 15.06 -18.72
N GLU A 158 1.61 16.31 -18.34
CA GLU A 158 1.65 17.46 -19.27
C GLU A 158 3.08 17.76 -19.73
N ARG A 159 4.08 17.50 -18.88
CA ARG A 159 5.50 17.72 -19.16
C ARG A 159 6.13 16.63 -20.03
N ILE A 160 5.52 15.44 -20.08
CA ILE A 160 5.94 14.36 -20.98
C ILE A 160 5.57 14.73 -22.42
N GLN A 161 6.53 14.57 -23.34
CA GLN A 161 6.32 14.85 -24.76
C GLN A 161 5.18 14.00 -25.32
N ALA A 162 4.41 14.54 -26.26
CA ALA A 162 3.24 13.83 -26.79
C ALA A 162 3.61 12.47 -27.41
N ASP A 163 4.76 12.39 -28.08
CA ASP A 163 5.28 11.16 -28.69
C ASP A 163 5.66 10.10 -27.65
N ASP A 164 6.05 10.50 -26.44
CA ASP A 164 6.45 9.60 -25.34
C ASP A 164 5.24 9.13 -24.50
N ARG A 165 4.03 9.62 -24.78
CA ARG A 165 2.80 9.22 -24.06
C ARG A 165 2.22 7.91 -24.58
N ALA A 166 2.61 7.48 -25.77
CA ALA A 166 2.22 6.19 -26.32
C ALA A 166 3.34 5.18 -26.04
N VAL A 167 3.03 4.12 -25.30
CA VAL A 167 4.01 3.13 -24.87
C VAL A 167 3.71 1.78 -25.49
N ASP A 168 4.71 1.25 -26.21
CA ASP A 168 4.77 -0.14 -26.63
C ASP A 168 5.61 -0.94 -25.63
N LEU A 169 5.01 -1.96 -25.00
CA LEU A 169 5.67 -2.71 -23.94
C LEU A 169 5.38 -4.21 -24.07
N VAL A 170 6.40 -4.95 -24.50
CA VAL A 170 6.34 -6.41 -24.59
C VAL A 170 7.39 -7.01 -23.67
N HIS A 171 6.98 -7.42 -22.48
CA HIS A 171 7.85 -8.02 -21.47
C HIS A 171 7.36 -9.40 -21.07
N GLN A 172 8.29 -10.33 -20.89
CA GLN A 172 8.00 -11.67 -20.36
C GLN A 172 8.78 -11.86 -19.07
N ASN A 173 8.07 -12.25 -18.00
CA ASN A 173 8.67 -12.58 -16.70
C ASN A 173 9.62 -11.50 -16.16
N THR A 174 9.21 -10.23 -16.26
CA THR A 174 9.93 -9.08 -15.69
C THR A 174 9.27 -8.65 -14.40
N THR A 175 9.98 -7.98 -13.51
CA THR A 175 9.33 -7.38 -12.33
C THR A 175 8.62 -6.09 -12.70
N VAL A 176 7.61 -5.71 -11.91
CA VAL A 176 6.94 -4.41 -12.08
C VAL A 176 7.93 -3.28 -11.85
N LEU A 177 8.85 -3.44 -10.90
CA LEU A 177 9.94 -2.50 -10.63
C LEU A 177 10.77 -2.23 -11.90
N GLN A 178 11.25 -3.28 -12.57
CA GLN A 178 12.02 -3.14 -13.81
C GLN A 178 11.20 -2.46 -14.93
N THR A 179 9.90 -2.77 -14.98
CA THR A 179 9.00 -2.13 -15.94
C THR A 179 8.85 -0.63 -15.65
N LEU A 180 8.63 -0.25 -14.38
CA LEU A 180 8.57 1.14 -13.96
C LEU A 180 9.89 1.88 -14.20
N GLU A 181 11.04 1.27 -13.90
CA GLU A 181 12.36 1.83 -14.17
C GLU A 181 12.55 2.12 -15.67
N ARG A 182 12.11 1.20 -16.54
CA ARG A 182 12.16 1.39 -17.99
C ARG A 182 11.25 2.51 -18.47
N ILE A 183 10.01 2.55 -17.98
CA ILE A 183 9.03 3.59 -18.33
C ILE A 183 9.54 4.96 -17.88
N CYS A 184 9.99 5.07 -16.63
CA CYS A 184 10.53 6.30 -16.08
C CYS A 184 11.78 6.76 -16.84
N GLY A 185 12.67 5.83 -17.19
CA GLY A 185 13.84 6.12 -18.01
C GLY A 185 13.50 6.64 -19.41
N ALA A 186 12.46 6.10 -20.05
CA ALA A 186 12.01 6.51 -21.38
C ALA A 186 11.28 7.86 -21.38
N THR A 187 10.51 8.13 -20.31
CA THR A 187 9.67 9.34 -20.19
C THR A 187 10.33 10.47 -19.40
N HIS A 188 11.57 10.29 -18.98
CA HIS A 188 12.33 11.21 -18.13
C HIS A 188 11.64 11.55 -16.80
N THR A 189 10.89 10.61 -16.24
CA THR A 189 10.29 10.71 -14.91
C THR A 189 11.10 9.90 -13.89
N CYS A 190 10.73 10.01 -12.62
CA CYS A 190 11.16 9.11 -11.56
C CYS A 190 9.95 8.59 -10.79
N PHE A 191 10.17 7.58 -9.96
CA PHE A 191 9.14 7.09 -9.05
C PHE A 191 9.65 7.04 -7.61
N GLU A 192 8.76 7.28 -6.66
CA GLU A 192 9.00 7.17 -5.23
C GLU A 192 7.98 6.20 -4.62
N VAL A 193 8.45 5.26 -3.80
CA VAL A 193 7.58 4.34 -3.06
C VAL A 193 7.15 4.99 -1.76
N GLN A 194 5.85 5.11 -1.57
CA GLN A 194 5.21 5.70 -0.40
C GLN A 194 4.35 4.65 0.30
N ASP A 195 3.87 4.94 1.52
CA ASP A 195 3.08 3.99 2.30
C ASP A 195 1.73 3.63 1.64
N TYR A 196 1.23 4.47 0.72
CA TYR A 196 -0.06 4.23 0.05
C TYR A 196 0.07 3.85 -1.43
N GLY A 197 1.29 3.77 -1.97
CA GLY A 197 1.48 3.47 -3.38
C GLY A 197 2.79 3.96 -3.96
N VAL A 198 2.79 4.18 -5.27
CA VAL A 198 3.94 4.68 -6.03
C VAL A 198 3.60 6.05 -6.59
N LEU A 199 4.40 7.06 -6.26
CA LEU A 199 4.29 8.40 -6.84
C LEU A 199 5.22 8.51 -8.05
N ILE A 200 4.67 8.83 -9.21
CA ILE A 200 5.41 9.21 -10.41
C ILE A 200 5.59 10.73 -10.40
N ALA A 201 6.83 11.18 -10.45
CA ALA A 201 7.20 12.59 -10.38
C ALA A 201 8.25 12.95 -11.45
N MET A 202 8.45 14.24 -11.71
CA MET A 202 9.66 14.65 -12.43
C MET A 202 10.87 14.51 -11.49
N PRO A 203 12.06 14.13 -11.99
CA PRO A 203 13.26 14.19 -11.19
C PRO A 203 13.38 15.61 -10.63
N ALA A 204 13.44 15.75 -9.31
CA ALA A 204 13.71 17.03 -8.69
C ALA A 204 15.03 17.53 -9.29
N ASP A 205 14.99 18.67 -9.99
CA ASP A 205 16.15 19.30 -10.65
C ASP A 205 17.33 19.29 -9.70
N SER A 206 18.14 18.25 -9.83
CA SER A 206 19.34 18.06 -9.05
C SER A 206 20.37 18.90 -9.80
N GLU A 207 20.55 20.13 -9.33
CA GLU A 207 21.61 21.08 -9.70
C GLU A 207 21.32 21.99 -10.92
N ARG A 208 20.77 23.18 -10.63
CA ARG A 208 21.37 24.40 -11.19
C ARG A 208 22.78 24.54 -10.59
N PRO A 209 23.85 24.56 -11.38
CA PRO A 209 25.21 24.70 -10.85
C PRO A 209 25.40 26.14 -10.35
N GLY A 210 25.43 26.35 -9.02
CA GLY A 210 25.80 27.66 -8.47
C GLY A 210 25.37 27.99 -7.04
N LEU A 211 24.45 27.25 -6.41
CA LEU A 211 24.15 27.46 -4.99
C LEU A 211 24.61 26.26 -4.17
N ARG A 212 25.62 26.51 -3.33
CA ARG A 212 26.00 25.66 -2.20
C ARG A 212 24.74 25.13 -1.52
N THR A 213 24.58 23.82 -1.53
CA THR A 213 23.60 23.09 -0.75
C THR A 213 23.73 23.52 0.72
N PRO A 214 22.74 24.20 1.31
CA PRO A 214 22.60 24.17 2.76
C PRO A 214 22.34 22.72 3.17
N PRO A 215 22.70 22.29 4.39
CA PRO A 215 22.36 20.95 4.86
C PRO A 215 20.89 20.69 4.60
N ALA A 216 20.57 19.51 4.08
CA ALA A 216 19.21 19.08 3.79
C ALA A 216 18.31 19.54 4.95
N PRO A 217 17.25 20.32 4.69
CA PRO A 217 16.27 20.56 5.73
C PRO A 217 15.78 19.18 6.20
N PRO A 218 15.51 19.00 7.51
CA PRO A 218 14.98 17.74 8.01
C PRO A 218 13.81 17.36 7.10
N ALA A 219 13.73 16.09 6.68
CA ALA A 219 12.63 15.57 5.87
C ALA A 219 11.33 16.17 6.42
N VAL A 220 10.84 17.22 5.75
CA VAL A 220 9.59 17.85 6.13
C VAL A 220 8.62 16.76 5.77
N GLU A 221 8.04 16.14 6.78
CA GLU A 221 6.96 15.18 6.61
C GLU A 221 5.98 15.85 5.65
N CYS A 222 5.98 15.44 4.38
CA CYS A 222 5.10 15.96 3.36
C CYS A 222 3.71 15.44 3.71
N ARG A 223 3.09 16.08 4.68
CA ARG A 223 1.79 15.71 5.19
C ARG A 223 0.79 15.94 4.08
N VAL A 224 0.19 14.84 3.61
CA VAL A 224 -0.97 14.89 2.72
C VAL A 224 -2.12 15.48 3.54
N VAL A 225 -2.61 16.64 3.11
CA VAL A 225 -3.69 17.38 3.80
C VAL A 225 -5.06 17.08 3.20
N ALA A 226 -5.10 16.62 1.94
CA ALA A 226 -6.32 16.18 1.28
C ALA A 226 -5.97 15.22 0.13
N ILE A 227 -6.92 14.33 -0.21
CA ILE A 227 -6.89 13.55 -1.45
C ILE A 227 -8.14 13.95 -2.22
N LEU A 228 -7.97 14.52 -3.41
CA LEU A 228 -9.08 14.82 -4.30
C LEU A 228 -9.34 13.60 -5.18
N ARG A 229 -10.50 12.98 -4.98
CA ARG A 229 -10.96 11.86 -5.80
C ARG A 229 -11.78 12.39 -6.96
N VAL A 230 -11.24 12.30 -8.18
CA VAL A 230 -11.92 12.74 -9.41
C VAL A 230 -12.44 11.51 -10.15
N PRO A 231 -13.75 11.37 -10.38
CA PRO A 231 -14.26 10.30 -11.21
C PRO A 231 -13.81 10.51 -12.66
N VAL A 232 -13.27 9.46 -13.27
CA VAL A 232 -12.83 9.46 -14.67
C VAL A 232 -13.63 8.36 -15.38
N GLY A 233 -14.65 8.77 -16.13
CA GLY A 233 -15.56 7.86 -16.83
C GLY A 233 -16.82 7.51 -16.03
N ASP A 234 -17.71 6.74 -16.66
CA ASP A 234 -19.03 6.34 -16.12
C ASP A 234 -18.96 5.03 -15.30
N ASP A 235 -17.81 4.36 -15.31
CA ASP A 235 -17.62 3.02 -14.72
C ASP A 235 -17.26 3.06 -13.22
N GLY A 236 -17.32 4.24 -12.59
CA GLY A 236 -16.97 4.41 -11.18
C GLY A 236 -15.47 4.46 -10.89
N THR A 237 -14.62 4.45 -11.92
CA THR A 237 -13.17 4.65 -11.80
C THR A 237 -12.87 6.06 -11.30
N THR A 238 -12.00 6.18 -10.30
CA THR A 238 -11.60 7.47 -9.75
C THR A 238 -10.09 7.62 -9.69
N VAL A 239 -9.59 8.79 -10.07
CA VAL A 239 -8.18 9.17 -9.92
C VAL A 239 -8.04 10.01 -8.65
N ASP A 240 -7.14 9.58 -7.76
CA ASP A 240 -6.86 10.25 -6.50
C ASP A 240 -5.65 11.19 -6.66
N PHE A 241 -5.84 12.49 -6.39
CA PHE A 241 -4.79 13.52 -6.43
C PHE A 241 -4.45 13.96 -5.01
N PRO A 242 -3.29 13.56 -4.45
CA PRO A 242 -2.88 13.99 -3.12
C PRO A 242 -2.41 15.45 -3.15
N PHE A 243 -2.94 16.25 -2.23
CA PHE A 243 -2.49 17.61 -1.96
C PHE A 243 -1.58 17.60 -0.74
N TYR A 244 -0.35 18.04 -0.93
CA TYR A 244 0.61 18.22 0.16
C TYR A 244 0.50 19.62 0.75
N GLU A 245 0.70 19.77 2.06
CA GLU A 245 0.56 21.03 2.81
C GLU A 245 1.28 22.22 2.15
N HIS A 246 2.46 21.98 1.59
CA HIS A 246 3.27 23.01 0.94
C HIS A 246 2.75 23.41 -0.46
N ASN A 247 2.00 22.53 -1.14
CA ASN A 247 1.48 22.75 -2.50
C ASN A 247 0.05 23.31 -2.53
N VAL A 248 -0.59 23.51 -1.37
CA VAL A 248 -1.91 24.13 -1.30
C VAL A 248 -1.81 25.64 -1.54
N PRO A 249 -2.52 26.20 -2.55
CA PRO A 249 -2.58 27.64 -2.77
C PRO A 249 -3.04 28.41 -1.52
N PRO A 250 -2.53 29.62 -1.26
CA PRO A 250 -2.80 30.36 -0.03
C PRO A 250 -4.28 30.67 0.21
N GLU A 251 -5.07 30.78 -0.85
CA GLU A 251 -6.53 30.92 -0.80
C GLU A 251 -7.25 29.66 -0.26
N PHE A 252 -6.75 28.47 -0.62
CA PHE A 252 -7.27 27.20 -0.13
C PHE A 252 -6.82 26.90 1.31
N ARG A 253 -5.66 27.40 1.74
CA ARG A 253 -5.22 27.26 3.14
C ARG A 253 -6.20 27.92 4.11
N ARG A 254 -6.66 29.14 3.80
CA ARG A 254 -7.67 29.83 4.61
C ARG A 254 -8.98 29.06 4.68
N LEU A 255 -9.37 28.43 3.57
CA LEU A 255 -10.61 27.66 3.49
C LEU A 255 -10.51 26.34 4.27
N LEU A 256 -9.35 25.66 4.20
CA LEU A 256 -9.03 24.51 5.05
C LEU A 256 -9.03 24.89 6.53
N GLU A 257 -8.30 25.93 6.93
CA GLU A 257 -8.27 26.42 8.32
C GLU A 257 -9.66 26.74 8.87
N GLN A 258 -10.56 27.26 8.02
CA GLN A 258 -11.92 27.62 8.41
C GLN A 258 -12.88 26.42 8.44
N LYS A 259 -12.68 25.42 7.58
CA LYS A 259 -13.59 24.26 7.42
C LYS A 259 -13.16 23.04 8.24
N LEU A 260 -11.87 22.82 8.45
CA LEU A 260 -11.35 21.66 9.21
C LEU A 260 -11.96 21.54 10.61
N PRO A 261 -12.08 22.62 11.41
CA PRO A 261 -12.67 22.52 12.75
C PRO A 261 -14.13 22.07 12.71
N VAL A 262 -14.89 22.52 11.70
CA VAL A 262 -16.30 22.16 11.50
C VAL A 262 -16.43 20.68 11.14
N VAL A 263 -15.60 20.19 10.22
CA VAL A 263 -15.59 18.77 9.82
C VAL A 263 -15.15 17.87 10.97
N ILE A 264 -14.15 18.27 11.76
CA ILE A 264 -13.71 17.54 12.95
C ILE A 264 -14.84 17.46 13.98
N ASP A 265 -15.58 18.54 14.22
CA ASP A 265 -16.70 18.55 15.16
C ASP A 265 -17.90 17.73 14.66
N GLU A 266 -18.17 17.71 13.36
CA GLU A 266 -19.20 16.83 12.76
C GLU A 266 -18.82 15.36 12.87
N LEU A 267 -17.55 15.01 12.57
CA LEU A 267 -17.05 13.64 12.72
C LEU A 267 -17.06 13.19 14.19
N ARG A 268 -16.80 14.09 15.14
CA ARG A 268 -16.86 13.82 16.58
C ARG A 268 -18.30 13.66 17.11
N LYS A 269 -19.31 14.23 16.42
CA LYS A 269 -20.74 14.07 16.76
C LYS A 269 -21.40 12.87 16.09
N GLY A 270 -20.83 12.39 14.98
CA GLY A 270 -21.32 11.23 14.22
C GLY A 270 -20.66 9.89 14.59
N SER A 271 -19.74 9.88 15.56
CA SER A 271 -19.11 8.69 16.15
C SER A 271 -19.66 8.46 17.56
#